data_AF-A0A1R2ALV3-F1
#
_entry.id   AF-A0A1R2ALV3-F1
#
_cell.length_a   1.000
_cell.length_b   1.000
_cell.length_c   1.000
_cell.angle_alpha   90.00
_cell.angle_beta   90.00
_cell.angle_gamma   90.00
#
_symmetry.space_group_name_H-M   'P 1'
#
loop_
_entity.id
_entity.type
_entity.pdbx_description
1 polymer ?
#
loop_
_entity_poly.entity_id
_entity_poly.type
_entity_poly.pdbx_seq_one_letter_code
_entity_poly.pdbx_strand_id
1 'polypeptide(L)'
;MHNMKIYHLDIKPTNILIENDHPYIIDFDVSVTKKQEQTCITEGVDNIFVGTRGYAAPEIQEFFDKKIKKKYFLRQADAFSLGMTFYHMIERKNFKSNLNSSHMEEILRNRINEIKYKWAIPLLKGMMDFNCERRINLIQAQALLTCGPTQAYEPLDDYDEEKNSRKKEIHSIKQPVLVKLIDAKKRQLKNSQYYIAE
;
A
#
# COMPACT_ATOMS: atom_id res chain seq x y z
N MET A 1 4.83 -9.56 3.11
CA MET A 1 5.93 -8.87 2.40
C MET A 1 7.15 -8.58 3.30
N HIS A 2 7.11 -7.69 4.29
CA HIS A 2 8.32 -7.33 5.07
C HIS A 2 8.96 -8.48 5.87
N ASN A 3 8.20 -9.53 6.24
CA ASN A 3 8.76 -10.74 6.87
C ASN A 3 9.68 -11.52 5.91
N MET A 4 9.41 -11.41 4.61
CA MET A 4 10.26 -11.95 3.53
C MET A 4 11.36 -10.95 3.12
N LYS A 5 11.53 -9.86 3.86
CA LYS A 5 12.51 -8.79 3.59
C LYS A 5 12.34 -8.12 2.21
N ILE A 6 11.13 -8.14 1.68
CA ILE A 6 10.70 -7.38 0.50
C ILE A 6 10.12 -6.06 1.02
N TYR A 7 10.49 -4.93 0.41
CA TYR A 7 9.99 -3.59 0.72
C TYR A 7 9.48 -2.95 -0.56
N HIS A 8 8.27 -2.39 -0.54
CA HIS A 8 7.55 -2.00 -1.75
C HIS A 8 8.01 -0.65 -2.31
N LEU A 9 8.18 0.31 -1.41
CA LEU A 9 8.64 1.69 -1.62
C LEU A 9 7.74 2.58 -2.48
N ASP A 10 6.71 2.02 -3.12
CA ASP A 10 5.70 2.78 -3.86
C ASP A 10 4.24 2.42 -3.51
N ILE A 11 3.94 2.29 -2.21
CA ILE A 11 2.57 2.00 -1.75
C ILE A 11 1.69 3.24 -1.97
N LYS A 12 0.65 3.10 -2.79
CA LYS A 12 -0.34 4.14 -3.12
C LYS A 12 -1.65 3.49 -3.59
N PRO A 13 -2.78 4.23 -3.63
CA PRO A 13 -4.07 3.65 -4.03
C PRO A 13 -4.07 2.94 -5.38
N THR A 14 -3.35 3.46 -6.38
CA THR A 14 -3.31 2.86 -7.73
C THR A 14 -2.57 1.52 -7.76
N ASN A 15 -1.77 1.22 -6.73
CA ASN A 15 -0.98 0.01 -6.62
C ASN A 15 -1.62 -1.00 -5.63
N ILE A 16 -2.89 -0.76 -5.26
CA ILE A 16 -3.70 -1.68 -4.46
C ILE A 16 -4.98 -1.98 -5.27
N LEU A 17 -5.05 -3.17 -5.84
CA LEU A 17 -6.25 -3.67 -6.48
C LEU A 17 -7.20 -4.27 -5.43
N ILE A 18 -8.49 -4.26 -5.72
CA ILE A 18 -9.50 -4.90 -4.88
C ILE A 18 -10.28 -5.88 -5.75
N GLU A 19 -10.26 -7.15 -5.38
CA GLU A 19 -11.04 -8.20 -6.01
C GLU A 19 -11.78 -8.99 -4.91
N ASN A 20 -13.11 -9.07 -5.01
CA ASN A 20 -13.95 -9.76 -4.02
C ASN A 20 -13.65 -9.36 -2.56
N ASP A 21 -13.56 -8.05 -2.29
CA ASP A 21 -13.18 -7.46 -0.99
C ASP A 21 -11.78 -7.80 -0.46
N HIS A 22 -10.95 -8.45 -1.28
CA HIS A 22 -9.56 -8.75 -0.94
C HIS A 22 -8.62 -7.73 -1.60
N PRO A 23 -7.75 -7.05 -0.83
CA PRO A 23 -6.76 -6.15 -1.38
C PRO A 23 -5.53 -6.92 -1.90
N TYR A 24 -5.06 -6.56 -3.09
CA TYR A 24 -3.86 -7.08 -3.73
C TYR A 24 -2.88 -5.94 -4.01
N ILE A 25 -1.66 -6.07 -3.50
CA ILE A 25 -0.57 -5.12 -3.78
C ILE A 25 0.08 -5.51 -5.10
N ILE A 26 0.24 -4.55 -6.00
CA ILE A 26 0.85 -4.71 -7.34
C ILE A 26 1.98 -3.71 -7.54
N ASP A 27 2.70 -3.82 -8.67
CA ASP A 27 3.73 -2.88 -9.12
C ASP A 27 4.95 -2.85 -8.18
N PHE A 28 5.82 -3.85 -8.37
CA PHE A 28 7.05 -4.06 -7.59
C PHE A 28 8.30 -3.51 -8.30
N ASP A 29 8.15 -2.64 -9.30
CA ASP A 29 9.26 -2.22 -10.18
C ASP A 29 10.38 -1.50 -9.42
N VAL A 30 10.03 -0.80 -8.33
CA VAL A 30 10.98 -0.11 -7.44
C VAL A 30 11.18 -0.83 -6.10
N SER A 31 10.61 -2.03 -5.95
CA SER A 31 10.73 -2.82 -4.72
C SER A 31 12.14 -3.37 -4.55
N VAL A 32 12.56 -3.52 -3.30
CA VAL A 32 13.89 -4.02 -2.97
C VAL A 32 13.85 -5.20 -2.00
N THR A 33 14.85 -6.06 -2.10
CA THR A 33 15.10 -7.12 -1.11
C THR A 33 16.40 -6.87 -0.38
N LYS A 34 16.37 -6.71 0.95
CA LYS A 34 17.58 -6.52 1.76
C LYS A 34 17.66 -7.52 2.90
N LYS A 35 18.77 -8.26 2.98
CA LYS A 35 19.02 -9.25 4.05
C LYS A 35 19.05 -8.63 5.46
N GLN A 36 19.40 -7.35 5.58
CA GLN A 36 19.47 -6.64 6.85
C GLN A 36 18.55 -5.41 6.83
N GLU A 37 18.00 -5.08 8.00
CA GLU A 37 17.19 -3.88 8.23
C GLU A 37 18.09 -2.65 8.26
N GLN A 38 18.57 -2.27 7.08
CA GLN A 38 19.53 -1.18 6.94
C GLN A 38 18.80 0.14 6.69
N THR A 39 19.42 1.21 7.20
CA THR A 39 19.15 2.55 6.70
C THR A 39 19.52 2.60 5.21
N CYS A 40 18.65 3.22 4.42
CA CYS A 40 18.86 3.48 3.00
C CYS A 40 19.01 4.98 2.78
N ILE A 41 19.64 5.36 1.67
CA ILE A 41 19.74 6.76 1.23
C ILE A 41 18.65 6.96 0.16
N THR A 42 18.09 8.18 0.04
CA THR A 42 16.96 8.53 -0.86
C THR A 42 17.17 8.26 -2.34
N GLU A 43 18.38 7.91 -2.77
CA GLU A 43 18.66 7.34 -4.11
C GLU A 43 18.37 5.83 -4.18
N GLY A 44 17.63 5.29 -3.21
CA GLY A 44 17.33 3.87 -3.14
C GLY A 44 18.57 3.01 -2.88
N VAL A 45 18.32 1.71 -2.82
CA VAL A 45 19.37 0.69 -2.95
C VAL A 45 19.74 0.70 -4.44
N ASP A 46 21.03 0.78 -4.77
CA ASP A 46 21.52 0.71 -6.16
C ASP A 46 21.16 1.90 -7.09
N ASN A 47 21.05 3.13 -6.56
CA ASN A 47 20.78 4.37 -7.32
C ASN A 47 19.40 4.45 -8.01
N ILE A 48 18.42 3.67 -7.55
CA ILE A 48 17.04 3.69 -8.05
C ILE A 48 16.25 4.80 -7.36
N PHE A 49 15.62 5.68 -8.12
CA PHE A 49 14.66 6.65 -7.59
C PHE A 49 13.39 5.91 -7.13
N VAL A 50 13.04 6.01 -5.85
CA VAL A 50 11.91 5.26 -5.28
C VAL A 50 10.77 6.16 -4.81
N GLY A 51 9.54 5.66 -4.93
CA GLY A 51 8.32 6.26 -4.38
C GLY A 51 7.63 7.29 -5.28
N THR A 52 6.39 7.61 -4.91
CA THR A 52 5.53 8.56 -5.62
C THR A 52 5.33 9.84 -4.81
N ARG A 53 5.44 11.01 -5.49
CA ARG A 53 5.12 12.31 -4.90
C ARG A 53 3.73 12.29 -4.25
N GLY A 54 3.67 12.73 -3.00
CA GLY A 54 2.45 12.79 -2.21
C GLY A 54 2.04 11.53 -1.48
N TYR A 55 2.79 10.43 -1.63
CA TYR A 55 2.65 9.24 -0.78
C TYR A 55 3.97 8.90 -0.11
N ALA A 56 5.10 9.18 -0.77
CA ALA A 56 6.43 8.93 -0.23
C ALA A 56 6.66 9.61 1.12
N ALA A 57 7.45 8.96 1.97
CA ALA A 57 7.87 9.50 3.25
C ALA A 57 8.62 10.84 3.10
N PRO A 58 8.57 11.76 4.08
CA PRO A 58 9.13 13.11 3.96
C PRO A 58 10.61 13.12 3.66
N GLU A 59 11.38 12.18 4.21
CA GLU A 59 12.78 11.94 3.85
C GLU A 59 13.00 11.72 2.34
N ILE A 60 12.11 11.01 1.67
CA ILE A 60 12.16 10.71 0.23
C ILE A 60 11.61 11.91 -0.56
N GLN A 61 10.54 12.53 -0.06
CA GLN A 61 9.94 13.72 -0.66
C GLN A 61 10.93 14.89 -0.73
N GLU A 62 11.77 15.09 0.28
CA GLU A 62 12.83 16.11 0.26
C GLU A 62 13.85 15.91 -0.86
N PHE A 63 14.11 14.66 -1.26
CA PHE A 63 14.95 14.40 -2.40
C PHE A 63 14.27 14.81 -3.71
N PHE A 64 12.95 14.56 -3.86
CA PHE A 64 12.20 15.05 -5.02
C PHE A 64 12.18 16.57 -5.13
N ASP A 65 12.01 17.26 -4.00
CA ASP A 65 11.79 18.71 -3.98
C ASP A 65 13.09 19.50 -3.97
N LYS A 66 14.10 19.02 -3.25
CA LYS A 66 15.34 19.78 -2.96
C LYS A 66 16.62 19.03 -3.31
N LYS A 67 16.54 17.80 -3.82
CA LYS A 67 17.70 16.93 -4.05
C LYS A 67 18.53 16.66 -2.79
N ILE A 68 17.92 16.80 -1.62
CA ILE A 68 18.57 16.52 -0.33
C ILE A 68 18.50 15.02 -0.07
N LYS A 69 19.66 14.41 0.17
CA LYS A 69 19.75 12.99 0.51
C LYS A 69 19.61 12.78 2.01
N LYS A 70 18.68 11.93 2.42
CA LYS A 70 18.48 11.55 3.82
C LYS A 70 18.58 10.05 4.03
N LYS A 71 19.01 9.66 5.23
CA LYS A 71 18.91 8.27 5.67
C LYS A 71 17.49 7.98 6.15
N TYR A 72 16.98 6.80 5.84
CA TYR A 72 15.67 6.36 6.27
C TYR A 72 15.59 4.84 6.38
N PHE A 73 14.56 4.34 7.03
CA PHE A 73 14.32 2.90 7.15
C PHE A 73 13.24 2.44 6.17
N LEU A 74 13.51 1.36 5.43
CA LEU A 74 12.61 0.86 4.39
C LEU A 74 11.22 0.47 4.91
N ARG A 75 11.16 -0.18 6.09
CA ARG A 75 9.91 -0.56 6.78
C ARG A 75 9.04 0.66 7.07
N GLN A 76 9.67 1.74 7.54
CA GLN A 76 9.04 2.98 7.93
C GLN A 76 8.66 3.83 6.73
N ALA A 77 9.38 3.74 5.61
CA ALA A 77 8.96 4.37 4.36
C ALA A 77 7.66 3.75 3.82
N ASP A 78 7.56 2.41 3.82
CA ASP A 78 6.32 1.71 3.46
C ASP A 78 5.17 2.03 4.42
N ALA A 79 5.45 2.11 5.73
CA ALA A 79 4.45 2.48 6.72
C ALA A 79 3.90 3.89 6.49
N PHE A 80 4.76 4.87 6.20
CA PHE A 80 4.31 6.23 5.88
C PHE A 80 3.42 6.25 4.63
N SER A 81 3.84 5.54 3.58
CA SER A 81 3.13 5.49 2.30
C SER A 81 1.75 4.82 2.43
N LEU A 82 1.65 3.77 3.24
CA LEU A 82 0.36 3.17 3.60
C LEU A 82 -0.50 4.12 4.45
N GLY A 83 0.10 4.87 5.37
CA GLY A 83 -0.60 5.90 6.15
C GLY A 83 -1.23 6.98 5.26
N MET A 84 -0.46 7.51 4.29
CA MET A 84 -0.97 8.44 3.28
C MET A 84 -2.10 7.83 2.45
N THR A 85 -2.00 6.54 2.11
CA THR A 85 -3.03 5.79 1.38
C THR A 85 -4.33 5.70 2.19
N PHE A 86 -4.26 5.32 3.47
CA PHE A 86 -5.42 5.30 4.36
C PHE A 86 -6.02 6.71 4.55
N TYR A 87 -5.17 7.71 4.72
CA TYR A 87 -5.62 9.09 4.84
C TYR A 87 -6.35 9.58 3.59
N HIS A 88 -5.84 9.22 2.39
CA HIS A 88 -6.53 9.49 1.13
C HIS A 88 -7.91 8.80 1.09
N MET A 89 -8.02 7.54 1.50
CA MET A 89 -9.33 6.86 1.54
C MET A 89 -10.35 7.57 2.45
N ILE A 90 -9.89 8.15 3.57
CA ILE A 90 -10.72 8.89 4.51
C ILE A 90 -11.17 10.24 3.93
N GLU A 91 -10.25 10.99 3.32
CA GLU A 91 -10.51 12.35 2.80
C GLU A 91 -11.19 12.35 1.42
N ARG A 92 -11.00 11.28 0.63
CA ARG A 92 -11.50 11.15 -0.75
C ARG A 92 -11.13 12.39 -1.58
N LYS A 93 -12.13 13.11 -2.11
CA LYS A 93 -11.95 14.33 -2.93
C LYS A 93 -11.23 15.47 -2.21
N ASN A 94 -11.14 15.45 -0.87
CA ASN A 94 -10.47 16.50 -0.08
C ASN A 94 -8.98 16.20 0.18
N PHE A 95 -8.48 15.05 -0.30
CA PHE A 95 -7.07 14.68 -0.17
C PHE A 95 -6.18 15.70 -0.88
N LYS A 96 -5.06 16.05 -0.24
CA LYS A 96 -4.05 16.94 -0.82
C LYS A 96 -2.71 16.20 -0.85
N SER A 97 -2.14 16.06 -2.04
CA SER A 97 -0.89 15.31 -2.26
C SER A 97 0.36 16.02 -1.74
N ASN A 98 0.33 17.31 -1.40
CA ASN A 98 1.51 18.02 -0.92
C ASN A 98 1.76 17.87 0.60
N LEU A 99 0.90 17.15 1.32
CA LEU A 99 0.94 17.06 2.80
C LEU A 99 2.14 16.28 3.36
N ASN A 100 2.85 15.52 2.53
CA ASN A 100 4.05 14.76 2.94
C ASN A 100 5.36 15.59 2.89
N SER A 101 5.28 16.88 2.56
CA SER A 101 6.45 17.78 2.57
C SER A 101 6.78 18.23 3.99
N SER A 102 8.07 18.37 4.35
CA SER A 102 8.51 18.67 5.73
C SER A 102 7.87 19.92 6.37
N HIS A 103 7.53 20.94 5.57
CA HIS A 103 6.85 22.15 6.05
C HIS A 103 5.34 21.96 6.29
N MET A 104 4.77 20.82 5.89
CA MET A 104 3.35 20.49 6.03
C MET A 104 3.08 19.57 7.24
N GLU A 105 4.11 19.18 8.00
CA GLU A 105 3.96 18.25 9.14
C GLU A 105 2.87 18.70 10.11
N GLU A 106 2.89 19.96 10.54
CA GLU A 106 1.90 20.49 11.50
C GLU A 106 0.49 20.50 10.91
N ILE A 107 0.36 20.90 9.65
CA ILE A 107 -0.93 20.93 8.94
C ILE A 107 -1.50 19.52 8.81
N LEU A 108 -0.67 18.55 8.40
CA LEU A 108 -1.08 17.17 8.29
C LEU A 108 -1.51 16.60 9.65
N ARG A 109 -0.74 16.87 10.71
CA ARG A 109 -1.08 16.45 12.07
C ARG A 109 -2.43 17.02 12.53
N ASN A 110 -2.69 18.30 12.25
CA ASN A 110 -3.95 18.95 12.60
C ASN A 110 -5.12 18.33 11.83
N ARG A 111 -4.95 18.10 10.52
CA ARG A 111 -5.97 17.41 9.72
C ARG A 111 -6.25 15.98 10.19
N ILE A 112 -5.22 15.23 10.61
CA ILE A 112 -5.40 13.89 11.19
C ILE A 112 -6.25 13.96 12.47
N ASN A 113 -6.12 14.99 13.32
CA ASN A 113 -6.96 15.13 14.52
C ASN A 113 -8.45 15.35 14.20
N GLU A 114 -8.73 15.95 13.05
CA GLU A 114 -10.06 16.37 12.64
C GLU A 114 -10.84 15.27 11.91
N ILE A 115 -10.21 14.16 11.51
CA ILE A 115 -10.87 13.09 10.75
C ILE A 115 -12.09 12.51 11.47
N LYS A 116 -13.07 12.04 10.69
CA LYS A 116 -14.31 11.42 11.18
C LYS A 116 -14.04 10.19 12.05
N TYR A 117 -13.11 9.33 11.64
CA TYR A 117 -12.84 8.05 12.28
C TYR A 117 -11.82 8.18 13.42
N LYS A 118 -12.30 8.52 14.62
CA LYS A 118 -11.42 8.81 15.78
C LYS A 118 -10.51 7.65 16.18
N TRP A 119 -10.92 6.41 15.95
CA TRP A 119 -10.09 5.22 16.19
C TRP A 119 -8.83 5.20 15.30
N ALA A 120 -8.87 5.80 14.11
CA ALA A 120 -7.77 5.80 13.15
C ALA A 120 -6.71 6.87 13.47
N ILE A 121 -7.02 7.85 14.34
CA ILE A 121 -6.10 8.93 14.72
C ILE A 121 -4.76 8.42 15.26
N PRO A 122 -4.73 7.56 16.31
CA PRO A 122 -3.45 7.06 16.84
C PRO A 122 -2.67 6.25 15.79
N LEU A 123 -3.36 5.48 14.96
CA LEU A 123 -2.76 4.71 13.87
C LEU A 123 -2.08 5.63 12.85
N LEU A 124 -2.81 6.60 12.30
CA LEU A 124 -2.29 7.52 11.29
C LEU A 124 -1.17 8.40 11.85
N LYS A 125 -1.29 8.90 13.09
CA LYS A 125 -0.21 9.66 13.74
C LYS A 125 1.08 8.86 13.85
N GLY A 126 0.99 7.59 14.22
CA GLY A 126 2.18 6.74 14.35
C GLY A 126 2.78 6.38 12.98
N MET A 127 1.94 6.05 12.00
CA MET A 127 2.40 5.69 10.64
C MET A 127 2.95 6.89 9.88
N MET A 128 2.42 8.09 10.10
CA MET A 128 2.74 9.30 9.36
C MET A 128 3.62 10.26 10.16
N ASP A 129 4.37 9.75 11.14
CA ASP A 129 5.38 10.53 11.86
C ASP A 129 6.52 10.95 10.90
N PHE A 130 6.89 12.23 10.88
CA PHE A 130 7.92 12.75 9.99
C PHE A 130 9.33 12.35 10.42
N ASN A 131 9.52 11.99 11.68
CA ASN A 131 10.75 11.37 12.15
C ASN A 131 10.67 9.84 11.93
N CYS A 132 11.43 9.35 10.95
CA CYS A 132 11.46 7.93 10.60
C CYS A 132 11.98 7.00 11.71
N GLU A 133 12.69 7.50 12.73
CA GLU A 133 13.12 6.70 13.89
C GLU A 133 11.98 6.49 14.90
N ARG A 134 11.06 7.46 14.99
CA ARG A 134 9.88 7.37 15.87
C ARG A 134 8.69 6.70 15.18
N ARG A 135 8.66 6.75 13.84
CA ARG A 135 7.57 6.22 13.02
C ARG A 135 7.38 4.74 13.26
N ILE A 136 6.13 4.36 13.52
CA ILE A 136 5.79 2.96 13.75
C ILE A 136 5.90 2.16 12.43
N ASN A 137 6.36 0.93 12.51
CA ASN A 137 6.32 0.00 11.38
C ASN A 137 4.96 -0.71 11.28
N LEU A 138 4.76 -1.51 10.22
CA LEU A 138 3.49 -2.19 9.98
C LEU A 138 3.10 -3.22 11.06
N ILE A 139 4.05 -3.82 11.77
CA ILE A 139 3.77 -4.75 12.88
C ILE A 139 3.22 -3.97 14.07
N GLN A 140 3.85 -2.84 14.40
CA GLN A 140 3.39 -1.95 15.46
C GLN A 140 2.03 -1.32 15.10
N ALA A 141 1.83 -0.93 13.84
CA ALA A 141 0.55 -0.42 13.34
C ALA A 141 -0.57 -1.46 13.48
N GLN A 142 -0.29 -2.72 13.11
CA GLN A 142 -1.24 -3.82 13.28
C GLN A 142 -1.61 -4.04 14.75
N ALA A 143 -0.67 -3.92 15.68
CA ALA A 143 -0.93 -4.06 17.11
C ALA A 143 -1.87 -2.97 17.68
N LEU A 144 -1.99 -1.80 17.02
CA LEU A 144 -2.93 -0.75 17.40
C LEU A 144 -4.38 -1.06 16.98
N LEU A 145 -4.58 -2.00 16.06
CA LEU A 145 -5.89 -2.45 15.61
C LEU A 145 -6.39 -3.52 16.60
N THR A 146 -6.92 -3.09 17.74
CA THR A 146 -7.42 -3.97 18.82
C THR A 146 -8.78 -4.60 18.54
N CYS A 147 -9.31 -4.46 17.33
CA CYS A 147 -10.59 -5.04 16.92
C CYS A 147 -10.41 -6.52 16.61
N GLY A 148 -11.40 -7.36 16.96
CA GLY A 148 -11.49 -8.75 16.50
C GLY A 148 -11.52 -8.85 14.96
N PRO A 149 -11.62 -10.06 14.39
CA PRO A 149 -11.61 -10.25 12.94
C PRO A 149 -12.58 -9.27 12.28
N THR A 150 -12.13 -8.60 11.22
CA THR A 150 -12.94 -7.68 10.43
C THR A 150 -14.21 -8.42 10.01
N GLN A 151 -15.35 -8.08 10.60
CA GLN A 151 -16.64 -8.51 10.03
C GLN A 151 -16.77 -7.83 8.68
N ALA A 152 -17.38 -8.52 7.70
CA ALA A 152 -17.66 -7.94 6.40
C ALA A 152 -18.34 -6.58 6.63
N TYR A 153 -17.75 -5.52 6.07
CA TYR A 153 -18.32 -4.19 6.15
C TYR A 153 -19.54 -4.17 5.23
N GLU A 154 -20.74 -4.31 5.80
CA GLU A 154 -21.96 -4.01 5.05
C GLU A 154 -22.07 -2.48 4.91
N PRO A 155 -22.06 -1.95 3.68
CA PRO A 155 -22.23 -0.51 3.48
C PRO A 155 -23.57 -0.09 4.08
N LEU A 156 -23.54 0.91 4.97
CA LEU A 156 -24.77 1.61 5.35
C LEU A 156 -25.33 2.27 4.09
N ASP A 157 -26.62 2.03 3.80
CA ASP A 157 -27.36 2.42 2.60
C ASP A 157 -27.43 3.94 2.34
N ASP A 158 -26.28 4.60 2.12
CA ASP A 158 -26.17 5.91 1.46
C ASP A 158 -25.82 5.71 -0.04
N TYR A 159 -26.28 4.58 -0.62
CA TYR A 159 -26.05 4.22 -2.02
C TYR A 159 -27.13 4.85 -2.92
N ASP A 160 -26.76 5.91 -3.66
CA ASP A 160 -27.56 6.46 -4.75
C ASP A 160 -27.91 5.37 -5.79
N GLU A 161 -29.17 4.92 -5.80
CA GLU A 161 -29.68 3.85 -6.67
C GLU A 161 -29.54 4.15 -8.17
N GLU A 162 -29.55 5.42 -8.58
CA GLU A 162 -29.57 5.85 -9.98
C GLU A 162 -28.31 5.46 -10.79
N LYS A 163 -27.15 5.27 -10.14
CA LYS A 163 -25.90 4.94 -10.85
C LYS A 163 -25.73 3.44 -11.16
N ASN A 164 -26.54 2.57 -10.57
CA ASN A 164 -26.29 1.12 -10.59
C ASN A 164 -27.00 0.36 -11.72
N SER A 165 -27.98 0.99 -12.38
CA SER A 165 -28.65 0.41 -13.57
C SER A 165 -27.67 0.11 -14.71
N ARG A 166 -26.59 0.89 -14.83
CA ARG A 166 -25.53 0.69 -15.85
C ARG A 166 -24.49 -0.37 -15.50
N LYS A 167 -24.36 -0.76 -14.22
CA LYS A 167 -23.40 -1.81 -13.79
C LYS A 167 -23.94 -3.22 -13.96
N LYS A 168 -25.26 -3.41 -13.86
CA LYS A 168 -25.91 -4.72 -14.02
C LYS A 168 -25.73 -5.33 -15.42
N GLU A 169 -25.59 -4.50 -16.47
CA GLU A 169 -25.32 -5.00 -17.83
C GLU A 169 -23.90 -5.54 -18.03
N ILE A 170 -22.90 -5.00 -17.29
CA ILE A 170 -21.49 -5.35 -17.50
C ILE A 170 -21.14 -6.70 -16.84
N HIS A 171 -21.87 -7.12 -15.80
CA HIS A 171 -21.68 -8.42 -15.13
C HIS A 171 -22.16 -9.65 -15.93
N SER A 172 -22.72 -9.45 -17.13
CA SER A 172 -23.19 -10.54 -18.00
C SER A 172 -22.09 -11.19 -18.86
N ILE A 173 -20.84 -10.69 -18.82
CA ILE A 173 -19.77 -11.21 -19.68
C ILE A 173 -19.02 -12.32 -18.90
N LYS A 174 -19.14 -13.56 -19.40
CA LYS A 174 -18.57 -14.79 -18.85
C LYS A 174 -17.10 -14.60 -18.42
N GLN A 175 -16.80 -14.90 -17.15
CA GLN A 175 -15.44 -14.96 -16.63
C GLN A 175 -14.67 -16.16 -17.23
N PRO A 176 -13.38 -16.01 -17.56
CA PRO A 176 -12.50 -17.15 -17.87
C PRO A 176 -12.13 -17.89 -16.57
N VAL A 177 -12.18 -19.22 -16.62
CA VAL A 177 -11.85 -20.10 -15.48
C VAL A 177 -10.33 -20.19 -15.33
N LEU A 178 -9.77 -19.62 -14.26
CA LEU A 178 -8.37 -19.83 -13.89
C LEU A 178 -8.19 -21.19 -13.21
N VAL A 179 -7.52 -22.12 -13.88
CA VAL A 179 -7.15 -23.44 -13.34
C VAL A 179 -6.00 -23.28 -12.34
N LYS A 180 -6.21 -23.76 -11.11
CA LYS A 180 -5.17 -23.84 -10.06
C LYS A 180 -4.03 -24.77 -10.49
N LEU A 181 -2.83 -24.22 -10.67
CA LEU A 181 -1.58 -24.99 -10.69
C LEU A 181 -1.15 -25.29 -9.24
N ILE A 182 -1.53 -26.46 -8.74
CA ILE A 182 -0.94 -27.05 -7.53
C ILE A 182 -0.43 -28.44 -7.91
N ASP A 183 0.81 -28.72 -7.49
CA ASP A 183 1.53 -30.01 -7.50
C ASP A 183 2.26 -30.48 -8.78
N ALA A 184 3.31 -29.75 -9.15
CA ALA A 184 4.37 -30.23 -10.04
C ALA A 184 5.66 -30.67 -9.29
N LYS A 185 5.56 -31.32 -8.12
CA LYS A 185 6.71 -31.94 -7.45
C LYS A 185 6.48 -33.34 -6.86
N LYS A 186 5.56 -34.12 -7.44
CA LYS A 186 5.54 -35.58 -7.31
C LYS A 186 5.25 -36.23 -8.65
N ARG A 187 6.31 -36.44 -9.45
CA ARG A 187 6.55 -37.59 -10.35
C ARG A 187 7.62 -37.21 -11.37
N GLN A 188 8.88 -37.50 -11.04
CA GLN A 188 9.79 -37.97 -12.07
C GLN A 188 9.31 -39.33 -12.57
N LEU A 189 9.56 -39.56 -13.87
CA LEU A 189 9.54 -40.83 -14.60
C LEU A 189 8.17 -41.34 -15.04
N LYS A 190 7.79 -41.00 -16.28
CA LYS A 190 7.81 -41.96 -17.40
C LYS A 190 7.53 -41.27 -18.75
N ASN A 191 8.30 -41.70 -19.74
CA ASN A 191 8.23 -41.37 -21.15
C ASN A 191 6.81 -41.46 -21.74
N SER A 192 6.48 -40.52 -22.64
CA SER A 192 5.80 -40.67 -23.94
C SER A 192 5.16 -39.31 -24.30
N GLN A 193 5.68 -38.63 -25.34
CA GLN A 193 5.00 -38.49 -26.64
C GLN A 193 3.52 -38.09 -26.53
N TYR A 194 3.13 -36.87 -26.91
CA TYR A 194 2.46 -36.57 -28.19
C TYR A 194 1.89 -35.14 -28.30
N TYR A 195 2.19 -34.55 -29.47
CA TYR A 195 1.59 -33.54 -30.35
C TYR A 195 0.73 -32.33 -29.93
N ILE A 196 0.96 -31.29 -30.74
CA ILE A 196 0.25 -30.03 -30.99
C ILE A 196 -1.12 -30.31 -31.64
N ALA A 197 -2.13 -29.51 -31.32
CA ALA A 197 -3.19 -29.12 -32.25
C ALA A 197 -3.70 -27.71 -31.90
N GLU A 198 -4.07 -26.99 -32.96
CA GLU A 198 -4.45 -25.58 -33.08
C GLU A 198 -5.55 -25.08 -32.14
#